data_AF-A0A849J170-F1
#
_entry.id   AF-A0A849J170-F1
#
_cell.length_a   1.000
_cell.length_b   1.000
_cell.length_c   1.000
_cell.angle_alpha   90.00
_cell.angle_beta   90.00
_cell.angle_gamma   90.00
#
_symmetry.space_group_name_H-M   'P 1'
#
loop_
_entity.id
_entity.type
_entity.pdbx_description
1 polymer ?
#
loop_
_entity_poly.entity_id
_entity_poly.type
_entity_poly.pdbx_seq_one_letter_code
_entity_poly.pdbx_strand_id
1 'polypeptide(L)'
;MNGIISALKQNEPRASRADVIFSTAHKAKGAQWKSVRLSEDFHNVWESAVTVDPYTGEAFYHLPDSEELALQYVAATRAETILAHKGLLLKAKEHIKIVRSEKPLSRSLGK
;
A
#
# COMPACT_ATOMS: atom_id res chain seq x y z
N MET A 1 -32.88 9.91 -17.41
CA MET A 1 -31.95 9.48 -16.34
C MET A 1 -30.65 10.31 -16.25
N ASN A 2 -30.47 11.38 -17.05
CA ASN A 2 -29.21 12.16 -17.03
C ASN A 2 -29.22 13.37 -16.07
N GLY A 3 -30.40 13.86 -15.66
CA GLY A 3 -30.53 15.03 -14.80
C GLY A 3 -29.97 14.84 -13.39
N ILE A 4 -30.22 13.68 -12.77
CA ILE A 4 -29.76 13.36 -11.42
C ILE A 4 -28.22 13.24 -11.38
N ILE A 5 -27.62 12.55 -12.34
CA ILE A 5 -26.15 12.40 -12.42
C ILE A 5 -25.48 13.78 -12.62
N SER A 6 -26.06 14.65 -13.46
CA SER A 6 -25.53 15.99 -13.68
C SER A 6 -25.63 16.87 -12.43
N ALA A 7 -26.77 16.81 -11.71
CA ALA A 7 -26.98 17.54 -10.47
C ALA A 7 -26.02 17.10 -9.34
N LEU A 8 -25.72 15.79 -9.25
CA LEU A 8 -24.72 15.28 -8.30
C LEU A 8 -23.32 15.79 -8.63
N LYS A 9 -22.90 15.77 -9.90
CA LYS A 9 -21.58 16.29 -10.31
C LYS A 9 -21.40 17.79 -10.06
N GLN A 10 -22.48 18.57 -10.14
CA GLN A 10 -22.44 20.01 -9.87
C GLN A 10 -22.32 20.32 -8.37
N ASN A 11 -22.84 19.44 -7.52
CA ASN A 11 -22.83 19.60 -6.06
C ASN A 11 -21.70 18.84 -5.37
N GLU A 12 -20.96 17.99 -6.08
CA GLU A 12 -19.77 17.36 -5.51
C GLU A 12 -18.73 18.44 -5.14
N PRO A 13 -18.23 18.44 -3.89
CA PRO A 13 -17.16 19.33 -3.48
C PRO A 13 -15.95 19.14 -4.39
N ARG A 14 -15.52 20.22 -5.04
CA ARG A 14 -14.30 20.17 -5.86
C ARG A 14 -13.10 20.07 -4.95
N ALA A 15 -12.28 19.04 -5.15
CA ALA A 15 -11.01 18.86 -4.46
C ALA A 15 -10.13 20.13 -4.50
N SER A 16 -10.15 20.88 -5.60
CA SER A 16 -9.38 22.13 -5.75
C SER A 16 -9.82 23.28 -4.84
N ARG A 17 -10.98 23.17 -4.17
CA ARG A 17 -11.50 24.17 -3.23
C ARG A 17 -11.35 23.76 -1.77
N ALA A 18 -10.78 22.59 -1.51
CA ALA A 18 -10.61 22.07 -0.16
C ALA A 18 -9.21 22.37 0.36
N ASP A 19 -9.10 22.76 1.64
CA ASP A 19 -7.81 22.89 2.31
C ASP A 19 -7.20 21.51 2.63
N VAL A 20 -8.04 20.54 2.94
CA VAL A 20 -7.67 19.14 3.24
C VAL A 20 -8.68 18.19 2.61
N ILE A 21 -8.17 17.09 2.03
CA ILE A 21 -9.00 16.02 1.45
C ILE A 21 -8.73 14.73 2.19
N PHE A 22 -9.78 14.11 2.70
CA PHE A 22 -9.76 12.74 3.20
C PHE A 22 -10.33 11.81 2.14
N SER A 23 -9.58 10.78 1.79
CA SER A 23 -9.98 9.81 0.78
C SER A 23 -9.43 8.43 1.11
N THR A 24 -10.17 7.39 0.72
CA THR A 24 -9.62 6.03 0.65
C THR A 24 -8.67 5.94 -0.55
N ALA A 25 -7.74 4.99 -0.52
CA ALA A 25 -6.82 4.73 -1.64
C ALA A 25 -7.56 4.45 -2.96
N HIS A 26 -8.64 3.67 -2.88
CA HIS A 26 -9.50 3.35 -4.02
C HIS A 26 -10.06 4.61 -4.68
N LYS A 27 -10.63 5.53 -3.89
CA LYS A 27 -11.21 6.77 -4.41
C LYS A 27 -10.14 7.76 -4.91
N ALA A 28 -8.94 7.69 -4.35
CA ALA A 28 -7.82 8.52 -4.77
C ALA A 28 -7.17 8.06 -6.09
N LYS A 29 -7.58 6.90 -6.65
CA LYS A 29 -6.99 6.38 -7.88
C LYS A 29 -7.12 7.37 -9.04
N GLY A 30 -5.98 7.74 -9.65
CA GLY A 30 -5.92 8.67 -10.78
C GLY A 30 -5.86 10.16 -10.41
N ALA A 31 -5.98 10.50 -9.13
CA ALA A 31 -5.71 11.85 -8.63
C ALA A 31 -4.26 11.98 -8.11
N GLN A 32 -3.75 13.20 -8.01
CA GLN A 32 -2.44 13.50 -7.46
C GLN A 32 -2.46 14.82 -6.69
N TRP A 33 -1.60 14.94 -5.68
CA TRP A 33 -1.48 16.12 -4.83
C TRP A 33 -0.01 16.39 -4.47
N LYS A 34 0.34 17.66 -4.24
CA LYS A 34 1.70 18.07 -3.86
C LYS A 34 2.21 17.34 -2.62
N SER A 35 1.35 17.19 -1.62
CA SER A 35 1.64 16.45 -0.40
C SER A 35 0.53 15.45 -0.10
N VAL A 36 0.91 14.27 0.37
CA VAL A 36 0.00 13.23 0.83
C VAL A 36 0.51 12.69 2.15
N ARG A 37 -0.40 12.51 3.11
CA ARG A 37 -0.15 11.77 4.34
C ARG A 37 -0.90 10.46 4.28
N LEU A 38 -0.16 9.35 4.38
CA LEU A 38 -0.78 8.05 4.62
C LEU A 38 -1.22 7.97 6.07
N SER A 39 -2.43 7.48 6.27
CA SER A 39 -2.97 7.16 7.57
C SER A 39 -2.25 5.96 8.19
N GLU A 40 -2.41 5.76 9.51
CA GLU A 40 -1.71 4.72 10.27
C GLU A 40 -2.20 3.30 9.93
N ASP A 41 -3.40 3.15 9.40
CA ASP A 41 -3.95 1.88 8.91
C ASP A 41 -3.07 1.19 7.87
N PHE A 42 -2.43 1.97 6.98
CA PHE A 42 -1.42 1.43 6.06
C PHE A 42 -0.20 0.82 6.77
N HIS A 43 0.13 1.27 7.98
CA HIS A 43 1.19 0.67 8.79
C HIS A 43 0.74 -0.66 9.41
N ASN A 44 -0.50 -0.70 9.90
CA ASN A 44 -1.06 -1.85 10.62
C ASN A 44 -1.13 -3.12 9.74
N VAL A 45 -1.24 -2.96 8.42
CA VAL A 45 -1.12 -4.05 7.44
C VAL A 45 0.17 -4.86 7.65
N TRP A 46 1.29 -4.18 7.95
CA TRP A 46 2.58 -4.82 8.19
C TRP A 46 2.71 -5.41 9.60
N GLU A 47 1.97 -4.90 10.58
CA GLU A 47 1.94 -5.47 11.94
C GLU A 47 1.11 -6.74 12.01
N SER A 48 0.03 -6.79 11.23
CA SER A 48 -0.83 -7.96 11.12
C SER A 48 -0.16 -9.11 10.35
N ALA A 49 0.93 -8.81 9.64
CA ALA A 49 1.72 -9.79 8.90
C ALA A 49 2.82 -10.45 9.76
N VAL A 50 2.75 -10.34 11.09
CA VAL A 50 3.71 -10.96 12.01
C VAL A 50 3.09 -12.16 12.70
N THR A 51 3.73 -13.31 12.57
CA THR A 51 3.42 -14.52 13.35
C THR A 51 4.55 -14.76 14.34
N VAL A 52 4.24 -14.98 15.61
CA VAL A 52 5.25 -15.35 16.62
C VAL A 52 5.17 -16.85 16.86
N ASP A 53 6.29 -17.55 16.74
CA ASP A 53 6.37 -18.97 17.10
C ASP A 53 6.17 -19.11 18.62
N PRO A 54 5.17 -19.88 19.07
CA PRO A 54 4.82 -19.96 20.48
C PRO A 54 5.84 -20.75 21.33
N TYR A 55 6.73 -21.51 20.70
CA TYR A 55 7.75 -22.33 21.36
C TYR A 55 9.11 -21.63 21.41
N THR A 56 9.48 -20.88 20.37
CA THR A 56 10.78 -20.19 20.29
C THR A 56 10.69 -18.70 20.61
N GLY A 57 9.51 -18.10 20.49
CA GLY A 57 9.31 -16.65 20.58
C GLY A 57 9.83 -15.88 19.36
N GLU A 58 10.24 -16.57 18.30
CA GLU A 58 10.75 -15.93 17.08
C GLU A 58 9.61 -15.32 16.27
N ALA A 59 9.81 -14.08 15.78
CA ALA A 59 8.85 -13.38 14.94
C ALA A 59 9.13 -13.65 13.46
N PHE A 60 8.14 -14.23 12.78
CA PHE A 60 8.10 -14.45 11.35
C PHE A 60 7.26 -13.36 10.69
N TYR A 61 7.86 -12.67 9.74
CA TYR A 61 7.20 -11.61 9.00
C TYR A 61 6.81 -12.13 7.63
N HIS A 62 5.51 -12.06 7.36
CA HIS A 62 4.93 -12.37 6.07
C HIS A 62 4.83 -11.10 5.24
N LEU A 63 4.85 -11.26 3.92
CA LEU A 63 4.40 -10.17 3.07
C LEU A 63 2.88 -10.06 3.22
N PRO A 64 2.33 -8.85 3.39
CA PRO A 64 0.91 -8.63 3.26
C PRO A 64 0.40 -9.13 1.91
N ASP A 65 -0.91 -9.37 1.82
CA ASP A 65 -1.49 -9.76 0.54
C ASP A 65 -1.24 -8.69 -0.53
N SER A 66 -1.27 -9.13 -1.79
CA SER A 66 -0.92 -8.29 -2.93
C SER A 66 -1.90 -7.13 -3.13
N GLU A 67 -3.16 -7.26 -2.71
CA GLU A 67 -4.16 -6.20 -2.87
C GLU A 67 -3.88 -5.06 -1.89
N GLU A 68 -3.60 -5.38 -0.63
CA GLU A 68 -3.21 -4.39 0.38
C GLU A 68 -1.89 -3.68 0.01
N LEU A 69 -0.90 -4.42 -0.49
CA LEU A 69 0.33 -3.83 -1.02
C LEU A 69 0.06 -2.90 -2.21
N ALA A 70 -0.86 -3.28 -3.11
CA ALA A 70 -1.24 -2.46 -4.24
C ALA A 70 -1.97 -1.18 -3.79
N LEU A 71 -2.82 -1.24 -2.76
CA LEU A 71 -3.48 -0.06 -2.20
C LEU A 71 -2.49 0.90 -1.58
N GLN A 72 -1.51 0.38 -0.87
CA GLN A 72 -0.44 1.17 -0.29
C GLN A 72 0.41 1.85 -1.38
N TYR A 73 0.74 1.14 -2.45
CA TYR A 73 1.38 1.71 -3.63
C TYR A 73 0.52 2.80 -4.28
N VAL A 74 -0.77 2.54 -4.49
CA VAL A 74 -1.71 3.50 -5.07
C VAL A 74 -1.76 4.77 -4.23
N ALA A 75 -1.87 4.65 -2.91
CA ALA A 75 -1.93 5.79 -1.99
C ALA A 75 -0.61 6.58 -1.97
N ALA A 76 0.54 5.90 -1.88
CA ALA A 76 1.85 6.53 -1.87
C ALA A 76 2.13 7.31 -3.16
N THR A 77 1.76 6.75 -4.32
CA THR A 77 1.95 7.38 -5.64
C THR A 77 0.95 8.49 -5.96
N ARG A 78 0.09 8.88 -5.02
CA ARG A 78 -0.69 10.12 -5.13
C ARG A 78 0.13 11.35 -4.76
N ALA A 79 1.24 11.17 -4.03
CA ALA A 79 2.15 12.26 -3.70
C ALA A 79 2.98 12.64 -4.94
N GLU A 80 2.97 13.92 -5.31
CA GLU A 80 3.88 14.44 -6.33
C GLU A 80 5.24 14.83 -5.76
N THR A 81 5.27 15.33 -4.52
CA THR A 81 6.49 15.91 -3.94
C THR A 81 6.76 15.41 -2.54
N ILE A 82 5.76 15.41 -1.65
CA ILE A 82 5.94 15.03 -0.25
C ILE A 82 5.02 13.86 0.11
N LEU A 83 5.62 12.76 0.55
CA LEU A 83 4.91 11.64 1.15
C LEU A 83 5.23 11.59 2.65
N ALA A 84 4.24 11.91 3.49
CA ALA A 84 4.31 11.68 4.92
C ALA A 84 3.72 10.30 5.23
N HIS A 85 4.49 9.45 5.90
CA HIS A 85 4.03 8.12 6.29
C HIS A 85 4.61 7.74 7.65
N LYS A 86 3.98 6.76 8.31
CA LYS A 86 4.55 6.13 9.51
C LYS A 86 5.13 4.76 9.13
N GLY A 87 6.45 4.61 9.22
CA GLY A 87 7.12 3.29 9.16
C GLY A 87 7.09 2.53 7.81
N LEU A 88 6.42 3.03 6.77
CA LEU A 88 6.28 2.36 5.47
C LEU A 88 7.61 1.84 4.87
N LEU A 89 8.65 2.69 4.88
CA LEU A 89 9.95 2.36 4.28
C LEU A 89 10.90 1.60 5.23
N LEU A 90 10.62 1.60 6.53
CA LEU A 90 11.47 0.94 7.52
C LEU A 90 11.18 -0.56 7.54
N LYS A 91 9.91 -0.94 7.55
CA LYS A 91 9.51 -2.35 7.59
C LYS A 91 9.84 -3.11 6.30
N ALA A 92 9.79 -2.46 5.13
CA ALA A 92 10.20 -3.14 3.89
C ALA A 92 11.68 -3.56 3.90
N LYS A 93 12.59 -2.77 4.50
CA LYS A 93 14.02 -3.10 4.52
C LYS A 93 14.39 -4.20 5.51
N GLU A 94 13.70 -4.27 6.65
CA GLU A 94 13.99 -5.25 7.70
C GLU A 94 13.44 -6.65 7.36
N HIS A 95 12.34 -6.71 6.59
CA HIS A 95 11.59 -7.95 6.38
C HIS A 95 11.77 -8.56 4.98
N ILE A 96 12.36 -7.83 4.03
CA ILE A 96 12.83 -8.42 2.77
C ILE A 96 14.18 -9.12 3.03
N LYS A 97 14.15 -10.24 3.78
CA LYS A 97 15.11 -11.31 3.50
C LYS A 97 14.62 -11.95 2.21
N ILE A 98 15.22 -11.59 1.08
CA ILE A 98 14.97 -12.29 -0.19
C ILE A 98 15.31 -13.76 0.07
N VAL A 99 14.29 -14.59 0.32
CA VAL A 99 14.43 -16.03 0.28
C VAL A 99 14.69 -16.36 -1.18
N ARG A 100 15.97 -16.39 -1.56
CA ARG A 100 16.37 -17.00 -2.82
C ARG A 100 15.87 -18.43 -2.73
N SER A 101 14.87 -18.76 -3.55
CA SER A 101 14.48 -20.14 -3.79
C SER A 101 15.72 -20.87 -4.32
N GLU A 102 16.46 -21.55 -3.46
CA GLU A 102 17.43 -22.56 -3.84
C GLU A 102 16.69 -23.79 -4.36
N LYS A 103 16.06 -23.67 -5.54
CA LYS A 103 15.88 -24.84 -6.38
C LYS A 103 17.16 -24.95 -7.20
N PRO A 104 18.03 -25.95 -6.95
CA PRO A 104 19.14 -26.18 -7.85
C PRO A 104 18.55 -26.44 -9.23
N LEU A 105 19.00 -25.67 -10.22
CA LEU A 105 18.82 -26.02 -11.62
C LEU A 105 19.42 -27.41 -11.79
N SER A 106 18.57 -28.43 -11.81
CA SER A 106 18.95 -29.77 -12.18
C SER A 106 19.52 -29.68 -13.58
N ARG A 107 20.86 -29.74 -13.68
CA ARG A 107 21.56 -30.01 -14.93
C ARG A 107 21.01 -31.34 -15.47
N SER A 108 20.19 -31.28 -16.51
CA SER A 108 19.98 -32.43 -17.38
C SER A 108 21.24 -32.61 -18.22
N LEU A 109 22.18 -33.38 -17.68
CA LEU A 109 23.19 -34.08 -18.48
C LEU A 109 22.54 -35.33 -19.08
N GLY A 110 22.68 -35.51 -20.38
CA GLY A 110 22.30 -36.72 -21.14
C GLY A 110 20.99 -36.54 -21.92
N LYS A 111 20.95 -36.70 -23.24
CA LYS A 111 21.72 -37.58 -24.13
C LYS A 111 22.20 -36.86 -25.39
#